data_AF-A0A933TX04-F1
#
_entry.id   AF-A0A933TX04-F1
#
_cell.length_a   1.000
_cell.length_b   1.000
_cell.length_c   1.000
_cell.angle_alpha   90.00
_cell.angle_beta   90.00
_cell.angle_gamma   90.00
#
_symmetry.space_group_name_H-M   'P 1'
#
loop_
_entity.id
_entity.type
_entity.pdbx_description
1 polymer ?
#
loop_
_entity_poly.entity_id
_entity_poly.type
_entity_poly.pdbx_seq_one_letter_code
_entity_poly.pdbx_strand_id
1 'polypeptide(L)' 'MHPIYPSGDPEASSEDLLVTARLYKASKILGIRVHDHIVIGAEKYMSFADEGWLAESKGKALTTQTK' A
#
# COMPACT_ATOMS: atom_id res chain seq x y z
N MET A 1 1.46 16.40 11.71
CA MET A 1 2.81 16.39 11.12
C MET A 1 3.26 14.93 11.12
N HIS A 2 3.14 14.21 10.00
CA HIS A 2 3.62 12.82 9.94
C HIS A 2 5.15 12.85 9.88
N PRO A 3 5.86 12.10 10.75
CA PRO A 3 7.30 12.07 10.72
C PRO A 3 7.74 11.40 9.42
N ILE A 4 8.39 12.18 8.55
CA ILE A 4 9.15 11.64 7.44
C ILE A 4 10.31 10.88 8.09
N TYR A 5 10.31 9.56 7.98
CA TYR A 5 11.34 8.72 8.59
C TYR A 5 12.72 9.13 8.04
N PRO A 6 13.66 9.60 8.88
CA PRO A 6 15.01 9.96 8.44
C PRO A 6 15.91 8.74 8.19
N SER A 7 15.40 7.51 8.33
CA SER A 7 16.19 6.28 8.29
C SER A 7 16.48 5.75 6.88
N GLY A 8 15.84 6.28 5.85
CA GLY A 8 16.05 5.82 4.47
C GLY A 8 15.50 4.42 4.15
N ASP A 9 14.89 3.72 5.12
CA ASP A 9 14.19 2.46 4.85
C ASP A 9 12.75 2.74 4.36
N PRO A 10 12.36 2.19 3.21
CA PRO A 10 11.08 2.46 2.54
C PRO A 10 9.96 1.59 3.15
N GLU A 11 9.87 1.51 4.47
CA GLU A 11 8.82 0.73 5.11
C GLU A 11 7.48 1.49 5.08
N ALA A 12 6.45 0.87 4.51
CA ALA A 12 5.13 1.46 4.45
C ALA A 12 4.52 1.63 5.84
N SER A 13 3.99 2.83 6.12
CA SER A 13 3.26 3.10 7.36
C SER A 13 1.88 2.41 7.37
N SER A 14 1.27 2.31 8.55
CA SER A 14 -0.12 1.84 8.69
C SER A 14 -1.10 2.68 7.87
N GLU A 15 -0.85 3.98 7.75
CA GLU A 15 -1.61 4.91 6.92
C GLU A 15 -1.46 4.59 5.43
N ASP A 16 -0.24 4.29 4.96
CA ASP A 16 0.02 3.90 3.57
C ASP A 16 -0.70 2.59 3.22
N LEU A 17 -0.69 1.62 4.12
CA LEU A 17 -1.45 0.37 3.99
C LEU A 17 -2.95 0.64 3.86
N LEU A 18 -3.51 1.51 4.70
CA LEU A 18 -4.93 1.87 4.67
C LEU A 18 -5.33 2.59 3.38
N VAL A 19 -4.51 3.54 2.94
CA VAL A 19 -4.71 4.28 1.68
C VAL A 19 -4.69 3.31 0.52
N THR A 20 -3.70 2.41 0.46
CA THR A 20 -3.60 1.40 -0.61
C THR A 20 -4.79 0.46 -0.64
N ALA A 21 -5.27 0.00 0.52
CA ALA A 21 -6.43 -0.85 0.62
C ALA A 21 -7.70 -0.17 0.06
N ARG A 22 -7.91 1.11 0.42
CA ARG A 22 -9.05 1.89 -0.08
C ARG A 22 -8.95 2.12 -1.58
N LEU A 23 -7.76 2.47 -2.06
CA LEU A 23 -7.50 2.70 -3.49
C LEU A 23 -7.74 1.43 -4.30
N TYR A 24 -7.21 0.29 -3.85
CA TYR A 24 -7.41 -1.01 -4.49
C TYR A 24 -8.89 -1.37 -4.58
N LYS A 25 -9.66 -1.18 -3.50
CA LYS A 25 -11.11 -1.41 -3.51
C LYS A 25 -11.84 -0.49 -4.49
N ALA A 26 -11.54 0.80 -4.48
CA ALA A 26 -12.14 1.77 -5.41
C ALA A 26 -11.82 1.39 -6.86
N SER A 27 -10.59 1.00 -7.14
CA SER A 27 -10.14 0.60 -8.47
C SER A 27 -10.94 -0.59 -9.02
N LYS A 28 -11.26 -1.58 -8.17
CA LYS A 28 -12.09 -2.73 -8.54
C LYS A 28 -13.51 -2.33 -8.92
N ILE A 29 -14.10 -1.37 -8.21
CA ILE A 29 -15.44 -0.85 -8.52
C ILE A 29 -15.43 -0.09 -9.84
N LEU A 30 -14.38 0.68 -10.09
CA LEU A 30 -14.21 1.49 -11.29
C LEU A 30 -13.73 0.67 -12.51
N GLY A 31 -13.38 -0.60 -12.33
CA GLY A 31 -12.79 -1.43 -13.39
C GLY A 31 -11.38 -1.00 -13.81
N ILE A 32 -10.70 -0.22 -12.96
CA ILE A 32 -9.34 0.28 -13.21
C ILE A 32 -8.35 -0.63 -12.48
N ARG A 33 -7.26 -1.01 -13.15
CA ARG A 33 -6.19 -1.79 -12.52
C ARG A 33 -5.19 -0.85 -11.87
N VAL A 34 -4.93 -1.03 -10.57
CA VAL A 34 -3.76 -0.44 -9.91
C VAL A 34 -2.56 -1.32 -10.23
N HIS A 35 -1.57 -0.75 -10.90
CA HIS A 35 -0.35 -1.46 -11.27
C HIS A 35 0.58 -1.63 -10.07
N ASP A 36 0.84 -0.53 -9.35
CA ASP A 36 1.68 -0.56 -8.16
C ASP A 36 1.42 0.66 -7.27
N HIS A 37 1.78 0.54 -5.99
CA HIS A 37 2.00 1.65 -5.07
C HIS A 37 3.44 1.54 -4.58
N ILE A 38 4.27 2.52 -4.93
CA ILE A 38 5.69 2.53 -4.59
C ILE A 38 5.94 3.54 -3.48
N VAL A 39 6.52 3.10 -2.37
CA VAL A 39 7.05 3.96 -1.30
C VAL A 39 8.52 4.21 -1.57
N ILE A 40 8.90 5.48 -1.71
CA ILE A 40 10.26 5.88 -2.06
C ILE A 40 10.98 6.37 -0.79
N GLY A 41 12.07 5.68 -0.43
CA GLY A 41 13.03 6.09 0.58
C GLY A 41 14.24 6.80 -0.04
N ALA A 42 15.26 7.07 0.78
CA ALA A 42 16.44 7.83 0.34
C ALA A 42 17.29 7.08 -0.71
N GLU A 43 17.51 5.77 -0.53
CA GLU A 43 18.31 4.95 -1.45
C GLU A 43 17.59 3.68 -1.93
N LYS A 44 16.35 3.46 -1.47
CA LYS A 44 15.58 2.24 -1.70
C LYS A 44 14.12 2.58 -1.95
N TYR A 45 13.39 1.62 -2.49
CA TYR A 45 11.93 1.67 -2.62
C TYR A 45 11.29 0.37 -2.15
N MET A 46 10.02 0.43 -1.79
CA MET A 46 9.16 -0.73 -1.56
C MET A 46 8.03 -0.70 -2.59
N SER A 47 7.77 -1.84 -3.22
CA SER A 47 6.62 -2.04 -4.11
C SER A 47 5.53 -2.82 -3.40
N PHE A 48 4.32 -2.26 -3.38
CA PHE A 48 3.16 -2.96 -2.84
C PHE A 48 2.74 -4.15 -3.71
N ALA A 49 3.01 -4.11 -5.02
CA ALA A 49 2.82 -5.24 -5.91
C ALA A 49 3.75 -6.40 -5.55
N ASP A 50 5.05 -6.13 -5.36
CA ASP A 50 6.05 -7.15 -5.04
C ASP A 50 5.81 -7.78 -3.66
N GLU A 51 5.41 -6.98 -2.68
CA GLU A 51 5.01 -7.42 -1.33
C GLU A 51 3.67 -8.19 -1.31
N GLY A 52 2.98 -8.23 -2.45
CA GLY A 52 1.74 -8.96 -2.67
C GLY A 52 0.48 -8.28 -2.12
N TRP A 53 0.56 -7.01 -1.71
CA TRP A 53 -0.59 -6.26 -1.17
C TRP A 53 -1.68 -5.98 -2.20
N LEU A 54 -1.31 -5.93 -3.48
CA LEU A 54 -2.25 -5.77 -4.61
C LEU A 54 -2.78 -7.10 -5.16
N ALA A 55 -2.49 -8.22 -4.50
CA ALA A 55 -3.03 -9.54 -4.84
C ALA A 55 -4.35 -9.81 -4.10
N GLU A 56 -5.23 -10.64 -4.68
CA GLU A 56 -6.53 -10.97 -4.09
C GLU A 56 -6.42 -11.70 -2.73
N SER A 57 -5.29 -12.35 -2.47
CA SER A 57 -4.99 -13.09 -1.23
C SER A 57 -4.72 -12.17 -0.03
N LYS A 58 -3.88 -11.14 -0.18
CA LYS A 58 -3.57 -10.17 0.91
C LYS A 58 -4.43 -8.90 0.87
N GLY A 59 -4.98 -8.53 -0.29
CA GLY A 59 -5.90 -7.39 -0.39
C GLY A 59 -7.15 -7.57 0.47
N LYS A 60 -7.62 -8.82 0.67
CA LYS A 60 -8.69 -9.13 1.64
C LYS A 60 -8.25 -8.98 3.09
N ALA A 61 -7.01 -9.34 3.43
CA ALA A 61 -6.47 -9.22 4.79
C ALA A 61 -6.39 -7.74 5.24
N LEU A 62 -6.00 -6.85 4.34
CA LEU A 62 -6.05 -5.39 4.56
C LEU A 62 -7.47 -4.87 4.81
N THR A 63 -8.47 -5.46 4.17
CA THR A 63 -9.87 -5.03 4.31
C THR A 63 -10.59 -5.60 5.54
N THR A 64 -9.98 -6.52 6.28
CA THR A 64 -10.65 -7.21 7.40
C THR A 64 -10.49 -6.48 8.74
N GLN A 65 -9.65 -5.43 8.83
CA GLN A 65 -9.59 -4.55 9.99
C GLN A 65 -10.66 -3.44 9.90
N THR A 66 -11.93 -3.82 9.91
CA THR A 66 -13.03 -2.92 10.28
C THR A 66 -14.12 -3.74 10.94
N LYS A 67 -13.86 -4.15 12.18
CA LYS A 67 -14.90 -4.32 13.19
C LYS A 67 -14.36 -3.86 14.53
#